data_AF-A0A5J4PQB9-F1
#
_entry.id   AF-A0A5J4PQB9-F1
#
_cell.length_a   1.000
_cell.length_b   1.000
_cell.length_c   1.000
_cell.angle_alpha   90.00
_cell.angle_beta   90.00
_cell.angle_gamma   90.00
#
_symmetry.space_group_name_H-M   'P 1'
#
loop_
_entity.id
_entity.type
_entity.pdbx_description
1 polymer ?
#
loop_
_entity_poly.entity_id
_entity_poly.type
_entity_poly.pdbx_seq_one_letter_code
_entity_poly.pdbx_strand_id
1 'polypeptide(L)'
;MKHLWLLLLFLITWGCNDMSKPSGGNDGQNWLLFRGDAEFSGYTDVKLPQRPILLWNYKSGARTASSPVVYNKTAYWCDKRGRIYGVNRNGELCFDYNFNTAVEATPMINDSILYIGRIDGFMSAISLAT
;
A
#
# COMPACT_ATOMS: atom_id res chain seq x y z
N MET A 1 -24.41 -56.97 -35.83
CA MET A 1 -23.00 -57.33 -35.53
C MET A 1 -22.13 -56.09 -35.71
N LYS A 2 -21.42 -55.70 -34.65
CA LYS A 2 -20.19 -54.88 -34.62
C LYS A 2 -20.37 -53.36 -34.85
N HIS A 3 -20.53 -52.58 -33.78
CA HIS A 3 -19.50 -51.80 -33.01
C HIS A 3 -19.60 -50.31 -33.39
N LEU A 4 -20.33 -49.47 -32.66
CA LEU A 4 -20.01 -48.85 -31.37
C LEU A 4 -18.64 -48.15 -31.35
N TRP A 5 -18.62 -46.84 -31.67
CA TRP A 5 -17.65 -45.88 -31.15
C TRP A 5 -18.38 -44.57 -30.82
N LEU A 6 -18.71 -44.37 -29.53
CA LEU A 6 -19.03 -43.05 -28.97
C LEU A 6 -17.72 -42.32 -28.70
N LEU A 7 -17.48 -41.20 -29.38
CA LEU A 7 -16.49 -40.21 -28.96
C LEU A 7 -17.16 -39.22 -27.99
N LEU A 8 -17.03 -39.49 -26.70
CA LEU A 8 -17.32 -38.51 -25.65
C LEU A 8 -16.18 -37.47 -25.65
N LEU A 9 -16.42 -36.29 -26.25
CA LEU A 9 -15.60 -35.11 -25.99
C LEU A 9 -15.94 -34.62 -24.58
N PHE A 10 -15.11 -35.00 -23.61
CA PHE A 10 -15.03 -34.31 -22.33
C PHE A 10 -14.41 -32.93 -22.58
N LEU A 11 -15.27 -31.95 -22.86
CA LEU A 11 -14.92 -30.55 -22.72
C LEU A 11 -14.73 -30.29 -21.22
N ILE A 12 -13.48 -30.39 -20.76
CA ILE A 12 -13.05 -29.80 -19.51
C ILE A 12 -13.21 -28.30 -19.72
N THR A 13 -14.39 -27.77 -19.41
CA THR A 13 -14.55 -26.35 -19.17
C THR A 13 -13.69 -26.06 -17.96
N TRP A 14 -12.45 -25.63 -18.22
CA TRP A 14 -11.72 -24.83 -17.25
C TRP A 14 -12.71 -23.76 -16.83
N GLY A 15 -13.23 -23.92 -15.61
CA GLY A 15 -13.95 -22.86 -14.95
C GLY A 15 -13.07 -21.63 -15.10
N CYS A 16 -13.65 -20.57 -15.64
CA CYS A 16 -13.13 -19.26 -15.33
C CYS A 16 -13.21 -19.20 -13.81
N ASN A 17 -12.11 -19.56 -13.14
CA ASN A 17 -11.94 -19.24 -11.74
C ASN A 17 -12.11 -17.74 -11.72
N ASP A 18 -13.24 -17.33 -11.19
CA ASP A 18 -13.51 -15.98 -10.77
C ASP A 18 -12.23 -15.54 -10.07
N MET A 19 -11.45 -14.69 -10.75
CA MET A 19 -10.41 -13.94 -10.09
C MET A 19 -11.19 -12.95 -9.25
N SER A 20 -11.74 -13.46 -8.14
CA SER A 20 -12.00 -12.65 -6.98
C SER A 20 -10.74 -11.83 -6.84
N LYS A 21 -10.85 -10.51 -7.07
CA LYS A 21 -9.81 -9.54 -6.74
C LYS A 21 -9.18 -10.06 -5.46
N PRO A 22 -7.85 -10.26 -5.39
CA PRO A 22 -7.25 -10.73 -4.15
C PRO A 22 -7.79 -9.79 -3.10
N SER A 23 -8.63 -10.33 -2.22
CA SER A 23 -9.18 -9.57 -1.12
C SER A 23 -7.95 -9.25 -0.31
N GLY A 24 -7.37 -8.07 -0.59
CA GLY A 24 -6.26 -7.51 0.17
C GLY A 24 -6.64 -7.73 1.61
N GLY A 25 -5.79 -8.49 2.28
CA GLY A 25 -6.10 -9.20 3.52
C GLY A 25 -6.92 -8.36 4.47
N ASN A 26 -7.77 -9.05 5.21
CA ASN A 26 -8.67 -8.56 6.23
C ASN A 26 -7.88 -7.94 7.41
N ASP A 27 -7.21 -6.82 7.14
CA ASP A 27 -6.39 -6.02 8.06
C ASP A 27 -7.05 -4.65 8.31
N GLY A 28 -8.11 -4.33 7.55
CA GLY A 28 -9.08 -3.23 7.68
C GLY A 28 -8.55 -1.79 7.76
N GLN A 29 -7.24 -1.60 7.84
CA GLN A 29 -6.59 -0.34 8.21
C GLN A 29 -5.30 -0.09 7.43
N ASN A 30 -4.91 -1.02 6.55
CA ASN A 30 -3.73 -0.88 5.71
C ASN A 30 -4.10 -0.18 4.39
N TRP A 31 -3.28 0.80 4.01
CA TRP A 31 -3.35 1.56 2.77
C TRP A 31 -1.95 1.57 2.17
N LEU A 32 -1.57 0.48 1.53
CA LEU A 32 -0.17 0.14 1.27
C LEU A 32 0.44 0.83 0.06
N LEU A 33 -0.40 1.39 -0.80
CA LEU A 33 -0.05 1.93 -2.12
C LEU A 33 -0.55 3.37 -2.25
N PHE A 34 0.03 4.10 -3.21
CA PHE A 34 -0.59 5.34 -3.68
C PHE A 34 -2.02 5.04 -4.14
N ARG A 35 -3.00 5.79 -3.63
CA ARG A 35 -4.43 5.53 -3.89
C ARG A 35 -4.92 4.11 -3.52
N GLY A 36 -4.25 3.43 -2.61
CA GLY A 36 -4.80 2.32 -1.80
C GLY A 36 -4.69 0.94 -2.42
N ASP A 37 -4.88 0.81 -3.74
CA ASP A 37 -4.87 -0.46 -4.45
C ASP A 37 -4.08 -0.40 -5.76
N ALA A 38 -3.91 -1.54 -6.41
CA ALA A 38 -3.20 -1.66 -7.69
C ALA A 38 -3.92 -0.98 -8.86
N GLU A 39 -5.20 -0.65 -8.72
CA GLU A 39 -5.99 0.12 -9.69
C GLU A 39 -5.83 1.63 -9.46
N PHE A 40 -5.15 2.04 -8.39
CA PHE A 40 -5.05 3.40 -7.91
C PHE A 40 -6.42 4.06 -7.75
N SER A 41 -7.41 3.34 -7.20
CA SER A 41 -8.80 3.81 -7.15
C SER A 41 -9.01 4.95 -6.14
N GLY A 42 -8.27 4.95 -5.04
CA GLY A 42 -8.48 5.84 -3.90
C GLY A 42 -9.80 5.57 -3.17
N TYR A 43 -10.36 4.37 -3.32
CA TYR A 43 -11.67 4.00 -2.77
C TYR A 43 -11.54 3.25 -1.43
N THR A 44 -12.52 3.48 -0.54
CA THR A 44 -12.75 2.66 0.65
C THR A 44 -14.22 2.72 1.05
N ASP A 45 -14.70 1.60 1.58
CA ASP A 45 -16.06 1.37 2.06
C ASP A 45 -16.27 1.96 3.48
N VAL A 46 -15.19 2.49 4.10
CA VAL A 46 -15.21 3.05 5.45
C VAL A 46 -16.14 4.26 5.51
N LYS A 47 -17.17 4.15 6.35
CA LYS A 47 -18.08 5.27 6.63
C LYS A 47 -17.37 6.30 7.52
N LEU A 48 -17.21 7.51 7.00
CA LEU A 48 -16.63 8.62 7.75
C LEU A 48 -17.66 9.29 8.67
N PRO A 49 -17.23 9.88 9.80
CA PRO A 49 -18.10 10.71 10.61
C PRO A 49 -18.55 11.93 9.80
N GLN A 50 -19.81 12.36 10.00
CA GLN A 50 -20.39 13.54 9.37
C GLN A 50 -19.58 14.82 9.64
N ARG A 51 -18.94 14.90 10.82
CA ARG A 51 -18.10 16.03 11.21
C ARG A 51 -16.77 15.51 11.76
N PRO A 52 -15.67 15.57 10.99
CA PRO A 52 -14.36 15.18 11.48
C PRO A 52 -13.87 16.17 12.54
N ILE A 53 -13.09 15.66 13.51
CA ILE A 53 -12.35 16.46 14.48
C ILE A 53 -10.85 16.21 14.29
N LEU A 54 -10.03 17.24 14.52
CA LEU A 54 -8.58 17.10 14.48
C LEU A 54 -8.12 16.30 15.71
N LEU A 55 -7.56 15.11 15.49
CA LEU A 55 -7.00 14.29 16.57
C LEU A 55 -5.57 14.69 16.90
N TRP A 56 -4.73 14.85 15.89
CA TRP A 56 -3.33 15.25 16.05
C TRP A 56 -2.82 15.96 14.78
N ASN A 57 -1.72 16.68 14.93
CA ASN A 57 -0.91 17.16 13.81
C ASN A 57 0.56 16.80 14.06
N TYR A 58 1.32 16.61 12.98
CA TYR A 58 2.75 16.34 13.06
C TYR A 58 3.47 17.30 12.14
N LYS A 59 4.44 18.05 12.68
CA LYS A 59 5.24 19.01 11.93
C LYS A 59 6.50 18.33 11.40
N SER A 60 6.52 18.02 10.10
CA SER A 60 7.74 17.59 9.42
C SER A 60 8.79 18.70 9.37
N GLY A 61 10.05 18.33 9.22
CA GLY A 61 11.18 19.27 9.19
C GLY A 61 11.32 20.03 7.87
N ALA A 62 10.71 19.51 6.79
CA ALA A 62 10.59 20.16 5.50
C ALA A 62 9.20 19.95 4.91
N ARG A 63 8.96 20.58 3.74
CA ARG A 63 7.71 20.40 2.99
C ARG A 63 7.47 18.92 2.72
N THR A 64 6.32 18.41 3.14
CA THR A 64 5.81 17.09 2.76
C THR A 64 5.75 16.99 1.24
N ALA A 65 6.37 15.94 0.69
CA ALA A 65 6.51 15.76 -0.74
C ALA A 65 5.54 14.71 -1.30
N SER A 66 5.17 13.72 -0.50
CA SER A 66 4.39 12.56 -0.96
C SER A 66 3.06 12.38 -0.22
N SER A 67 2.20 11.55 -0.81
CA SER A 67 1.00 11.06 -0.13
C SER A 67 1.38 10.05 0.95
N PRO A 68 0.64 9.99 2.08
CA PRO A 68 0.88 8.99 3.09
C PRO A 68 0.35 7.61 2.65
N VAL A 69 1.07 6.56 3.06
CA VAL A 69 0.57 5.18 3.09
C VAL A 69 0.41 4.74 4.54
N VAL A 70 -0.46 3.78 4.82
CA VAL A 70 -0.71 3.30 6.18
C VAL A 70 -0.38 1.82 6.26
N TYR A 71 0.49 1.45 7.19
CA TYR A 71 0.79 0.06 7.50
C TYR A 71 0.83 -0.12 9.01
N ASN A 72 0.13 -1.14 9.50
CA ASN A 72 0.09 -1.51 10.91
C ASN A 72 -0.19 -0.30 11.85
N LYS A 73 -1.22 0.49 11.51
CA LYS A 73 -1.65 1.70 12.26
C LYS A 73 -0.63 2.85 12.29
N THR A 74 0.39 2.81 11.45
CA THR A 74 1.38 3.87 11.28
C THR A 74 1.27 4.46 9.89
N ALA A 75 1.19 5.79 9.80
CA ALA A 75 1.23 6.51 8.53
C ALA A 75 2.68 6.80 8.15
N TYR A 76 3.05 6.44 6.92
CA TYR A 76 4.38 6.65 6.37
C TYR A 76 4.36 7.61 5.18
N TRP A 77 5.24 8.60 5.17
CA TRP A 77 5.41 9.56 4.07
C TRP A 77 6.83 10.11 4.07
N CYS A 78 7.19 10.88 3.04
CA CYS A 78 8.49 11.56 2.97
C CYS A 78 8.36 13.08 2.81
N ASP A 79 9.42 13.78 3.20
CA ASP A 79 9.61 15.19 2.94
C ASP A 79 10.61 15.45 1.80
N LYS A 80 10.64 16.71 1.32
CA LYS A 80 11.55 17.14 0.25
C LYS A 80 13.04 17.08 0.61
N ARG A 81 13.41 16.84 1.87
CA ARG A 81 14.81 16.66 2.30
C ARG A 81 15.21 15.19 2.38
N GLY A 82 14.30 14.27 2.08
CA GLY A 82 14.59 12.85 2.01
C GLY A 82 14.36 12.07 3.28
N ARG A 83 13.72 12.69 4.28
CA ARG A 83 13.34 11.98 5.49
C ARG A 83 12.00 11.28 5.26
N ILE A 84 11.97 9.97 5.48
CA ILE A 84 10.76 9.19 5.68
C ILE A 84 10.38 9.29 7.15
N TYR A 85 9.09 9.50 7.39
CA TYR A 85 8.48 9.49 8.71
C TYR A 85 7.53 8.31 8.79
N GLY A 86 7.44 7.66 9.94
CA GLY A 86 6.36 6.77 10.33
C GLY A 86 5.75 7.28 11.63
N VAL A 87 4.51 7.77 11.58
CA VAL A 87 3.81 8.36 12.72
C VAL A 87 2.54 7.57 13.03
N ASN A 88 2.37 7.21 14.29
CA ASN A 88 1.23 6.39 14.72
C ASN A 88 -0.06 7.22 14.90
N ARG A 89 -1.14 6.55 15.32
CA ARG A 89 -2.46 7.15 15.53
C ARG A 89 -2.52 8.21 16.63
N ASN A 90 -1.53 8.26 17.52
CA ASN A 90 -1.42 9.25 18.60
C ASN A 90 -0.59 10.46 18.16
N GLY A 91 -0.03 10.47 16.95
CA GLY A 91 0.87 11.52 16.48
C GLY A 91 2.33 11.33 16.93
N GLU A 92 2.69 10.15 17.43
CA GLU A 92 4.04 9.85 17.89
C GLU A 92 4.90 9.33 16.73
N LEU A 93 6.16 9.79 16.65
CA LEU A 93 7.14 9.29 15.69
C LEU A 93 7.61 7.89 16.12
N CYS A 94 7.28 6.88 15.32
CA CYS A 94 7.66 5.49 15.56
C CYS A 94 8.77 5.00 14.63
N PHE A 95 9.01 5.70 13.52
CA PHE A 95 10.02 5.36 12.54
C PHE A 95 10.53 6.63 11.87
N ASP A 96 11.83 6.70 11.62
CA ASP A 96 12.40 7.65 10.69
C ASP A 96 13.59 7.05 9.94
N TYR A 97 13.76 7.51 8.70
CA TYR A 97 14.92 7.16 7.90
C TYR A 97 15.26 8.34 6.99
N ASN A 98 16.52 8.76 6.94
CA ASN A 98 16.94 9.88 6.13
C ASN A 98 17.91 9.45 5.03
N PHE A 99 17.50 9.62 3.78
CA PHE A 99 18.36 9.32 2.63
C PHE A 99 19.39 10.41 2.34
N ASN A 100 19.29 11.58 2.97
CA ASN A 100 20.12 12.76 2.70
C ASN A 100 20.08 13.21 1.22
N THR A 101 18.97 12.94 0.54
CA THR A 101 18.71 13.35 -0.85
C THR A 101 17.21 13.60 -0.99
N ALA A 102 16.79 14.44 -1.94
CA ALA A 102 15.36 14.71 -2.08
C ALA A 102 14.58 13.44 -2.49
N VAL A 103 13.43 13.24 -1.85
CA VAL A 103 12.50 12.16 -2.15
C VAL A 103 11.11 12.76 -2.32
N GLU A 104 10.54 12.57 -3.51
CA GLU A 104 9.20 13.07 -3.85
C GLU A 104 8.21 11.95 -4.19
N ALA A 105 8.68 10.71 -4.26
CA ALA A 105 7.83 9.56 -4.56
C ALA A 105 6.93 9.17 -3.37
N THR A 106 5.76 8.60 -3.68
CA THR A 106 4.92 7.96 -2.66
C THR A 106 5.51 6.60 -2.28
N PRO A 107 5.67 6.29 -0.98
CA PRO A 107 6.14 4.98 -0.57
C PRO A 107 5.16 3.86 -1.00
N MET A 108 5.67 2.66 -1.22
CA MET A 108 4.89 1.42 -1.32
C MET A 108 5.32 0.48 -0.20
N ILE A 109 4.38 -0.18 0.45
CA ILE A 109 4.70 -1.18 1.48
C ILE A 109 4.21 -2.56 1.04
N ASN A 110 5.10 -3.54 1.08
CA ASN A 110 4.76 -4.95 0.90
C ASN A 110 5.58 -5.78 1.89
N ASP A 111 4.95 -6.74 2.56
CA ASP A 111 5.60 -7.66 3.50
C ASP A 111 6.53 -6.97 4.53
N SER A 112 6.06 -5.88 5.14
CA SER A 112 6.85 -5.05 6.07
C SER A 112 8.10 -4.39 5.49
N ILE A 113 8.18 -4.23 4.17
CA ILE A 113 9.27 -3.52 3.48
C ILE A 113 8.69 -2.29 2.79
N LEU A 114 9.29 -1.13 3.06
CA LEU A 114 8.99 0.13 2.38
C LEU A 114 9.90 0.31 1.17
N TYR A 115 9.30 0.44 -0.01
CA TYR A 115 9.96 0.70 -1.28
C TYR A 115 9.73 2.14 -1.71
N ILE A 116 10.80 2.82 -2.15
CA ILE A 116 10.69 4.21 -2.61
C ILE A 116 11.80 4.59 -3.60
N GLY A 117 11.42 5.34 -4.64
CA GLY A 117 12.35 5.93 -5.59
C GLY A 117 12.85 7.30 -5.12
N ARG A 118 14.14 7.57 -5.34
CA ARG A 118 14.82 8.80 -4.94
C ARG A 118 15.19 9.62 -6.18
N ILE A 119 15.41 10.94 -5.99
CA ILE A 119 15.74 11.83 -7.12
C ILE A 119 17.12 11.55 -7.74
N ASP A 120 18.01 10.91 -6.98
CA ASP A 120 19.35 10.53 -7.42
C ASP A 120 19.40 9.22 -8.21
N GLY A 121 18.25 8.72 -8.65
CA GLY A 121 18.13 7.55 -9.52
C GLY A 121 18.16 6.21 -8.78
N PHE A 122 18.28 6.21 -7.44
CA PHE A 122 18.22 4.99 -6.66
C PHE A 122 16.79 4.62 -6.27
N MET A 123 16.50 3.31 -6.31
CA MET A 123 15.37 2.71 -5.63
C MET A 123 15.85 2.05 -4.33
N SER A 124 15.16 2.31 -3.23
CA SER A 124 15.54 1.80 -1.91
C SER A 124 14.43 0.94 -1.31
N ALA A 125 14.83 -0.08 -0.56
CA ALA A 125 13.96 -0.94 0.23
C ALA A 125 14.40 -0.85 1.70
N ILE A 126 13.47 -0.55 2.61
CA ILE A 126 13.76 -0.39 4.03
C ILE A 126 12.87 -1.33 4.85
N SER A 127 13.48 -2.11 5.74
CA SER A 127 12.72 -2.94 6.69
C SER A 127 11.93 -2.06 7.65
N LEU A 128 10.65 -2.37 7.81
CA LEU A 128 9.77 -1.84 8.86
C LEU A 128 9.60 -2.82 10.03
N ALA A 129 10.14 -4.04 9.89
CA ALA A 129 10.22 -4.99 10.99
C ALA A 129 11.40 -4.60 11.91
N THR A 130 11.11 -4.56 13.21
CA THR A 130 12.09 -4.36 14.29
C THR A 130 12.77 -5.67 14.66
#